data_AF-A0AAN5CS21-F1
#
_entry.id   AF-A0AAN5CS21-F1
#
_cell.length_a   1.000
_cell.length_b   1.000
_cell.length_c   1.000
_cell.angle_alpha   90.00
_cell.angle_beta   90.00
_cell.angle_gamma   90.00
#
_symmetry.space_group_name_H-M   'P 1'
#
loop_
_entity.id
_entity.type
_entity.pdbx_description
1 polymer ?
#
loop_
_entity_poly.entity_id
_entity_poly.type
_entity_poly.pdbx_seq_one_letter_code
_entity_poly.pdbx_strand_id
1 'polypeptide(L)'
;QVAELGKYFIGLKTAQEASGCTTPTALRFYYQMPHNNSFPSRLPLFLVYQSSDGNHFHFPIVQEGTRWRVKYGESEKITYPNLLSLMRHHLNYLYASPYVPCTFDSFVVY
;
A
#
# COMPACT_ATOMS: atom_id res chain seq x y z
N GLN A 1 -4.67 19.10 3.83
CA GLN A 1 -4.21 18.26 2.70
C GLN A 1 -3.30 17.09 3.12
N VAL A 2 -2.37 17.23 4.08
CA VAL A 2 -1.62 16.07 4.64
C VAL A 2 -2.45 15.29 5.66
N ALA A 3 -3.23 15.98 6.50
CA ALA A 3 -4.09 15.38 7.52
C ALA A 3 -5.11 14.37 6.94
N GLU A 4 -5.60 14.63 5.72
CA GLU A 4 -6.59 13.77 5.05
C GLU A 4 -6.00 12.41 4.64
N LEU A 5 -4.71 12.35 4.32
CA LEU A 5 -4.05 11.08 3.97
C LEU A 5 -3.55 10.32 5.20
N GLY A 6 -3.41 11.01 6.33
CA GLY A 6 -3.05 10.42 7.62
C GLY A 6 -4.03 9.32 8.06
N LYS A 7 -5.32 9.43 7.71
CA LYS A 7 -6.32 8.39 8.05
C LYS A 7 -6.11 7.06 7.33
N TYR A 8 -5.37 7.04 6.21
CA TYR A 8 -5.00 5.81 5.50
C TYR A 8 -3.68 5.22 6.01
N PHE A 9 -2.95 5.96 6.84
CA PHE A 9 -1.67 5.54 7.38
C PHE A 9 -1.87 4.90 8.76
N ILE A 10 -1.61 3.60 8.87
CA ILE A 10 -1.87 2.82 10.10
C ILE A 10 -0.62 2.65 10.98
N GLY A 11 0.45 3.39 10.68
CA GLY A 11 1.65 3.42 11.51
C GLY A 11 2.59 2.25 11.30
N LEU A 12 3.27 1.85 12.39
CA LEU A 12 4.20 0.74 12.43
C LEU A 12 3.46 -0.55 12.79
N LYS A 13 3.53 -1.57 11.93
CA LYS A 13 2.78 -2.84 12.06
C LYS A 13 3.58 -4.02 11.51
N THR A 14 3.33 -5.23 12.00
CA THR A 14 3.62 -6.46 11.25
C THR A 14 2.66 -6.59 10.06
N ALA A 15 3.00 -7.42 9.07
CA ALA A 15 2.10 -7.67 7.93
C ALA A 15 0.74 -8.27 8.39
N GLN A 16 0.74 -9.09 9.44
CA GLN A 16 -0.47 -9.67 10.01
C GLN A 16 -1.36 -8.60 10.66
N GLU A 17 -0.79 -7.73 11.50
CA GLU A 17 -1.57 -6.65 12.12
C GLU A 17 -2.09 -5.65 11.10
N ALA A 18 -1.30 -5.35 10.06
CA ALA A 18 -1.71 -4.48 8.97
C ALA A 18 -2.92 -5.05 8.21
N SER A 19 -2.94 -6.36 7.97
CA SER A 19 -4.09 -7.07 7.37
C SER A 19 -5.33 -7.00 8.26
N GLY A 20 -5.17 -7.11 9.58
CA GLY A 20 -6.29 -6.94 10.52
C GLY A 20 -6.84 -5.51 10.59
N CYS A 21 -6.13 -4.52 10.03
CA CYS A 21 -6.54 -3.12 9.98
C CYS A 21 -7.18 -2.72 8.63
N THR A 22 -7.28 -3.66 7.68
CA THR A 22 -8.00 -3.46 6.42
C THR A 22 -9.42 -4.00 6.51
N THR A 23 -10.32 -3.32 5.82
CA THR A 23 -11.68 -3.81 5.53
C THR A 23 -11.75 -4.19 4.05
N PRO A 24 -12.77 -4.96 3.62
CA PRO A 24 -12.92 -5.32 2.21
C PRO A 24 -12.89 -4.06 1.35
N THR A 25 -12.14 -4.14 0.23
CA THR A 25 -11.92 -3.04 -0.71
C THR A 25 -11.38 -1.76 -0.07
N ALA A 26 -10.65 -1.86 1.04
CA ALA A 26 -9.94 -0.73 1.63
C ALA A 26 -8.42 -0.88 1.47
N LEU A 27 -7.80 0.26 1.16
CA LEU A 27 -6.35 0.41 1.06
C LEU A 27 -5.81 1.14 2.29
N ARG A 28 -4.68 0.67 2.81
CA ARG A 28 -3.92 1.32 3.89
C ARG A 28 -2.42 1.34 3.59
N PHE A 29 -1.70 2.20 4.29
CA PHE A 29 -0.25 2.34 4.21
C PHE A 29 0.37 2.12 5.58
N TYR A 30 1.48 1.40 5.67
CA TYR A 30 2.14 1.11 6.94
C TYR A 30 3.64 0.93 6.80
N TYR A 31 4.39 1.24 7.87
CA TYR A 31 5.77 0.80 8.00
C TYR A 31 5.78 -0.62 8.54
N GLN A 32 6.44 -1.54 7.83
CA GLN A 32 6.50 -2.93 8.26
C GLN A 32 7.61 -3.15 9.28
N MET A 33 7.24 -3.71 10.44
CA MET A 33 8.20 -4.25 11.40
C MET A 33 8.82 -5.54 10.84
N PRO A 34 10.15 -5.64 10.79
CA PRO A 34 10.82 -6.88 10.42
C PRO A 34 10.66 -7.93 11.52
N HIS A 35 10.55 -9.19 11.11
CA HIS A 35 10.26 -10.32 12.00
C HIS A 35 11.34 -10.63 13.04
N ASN A 36 12.56 -10.13 12.85
CA ASN A 36 13.74 -10.52 13.63
C ASN A 36 14.11 -9.50 14.74
N ASN A 37 13.20 -8.60 15.13
CA ASN A 37 13.47 -7.50 16.08
C ASN A 37 14.67 -6.61 15.72
N SER A 38 15.27 -6.76 14.53
CA SER A 38 16.33 -5.88 14.05
C SER A 38 15.69 -4.61 13.49
N PHE A 39 16.06 -3.44 14.00
CA PHE A 39 15.56 -2.18 13.46
C PHE A 39 16.47 -1.74 12.31
N PRO A 40 16.03 -1.85 11.03
CA PRO A 40 16.83 -1.39 9.92
C PRO A 40 17.00 0.14 10.02
N SER A 41 18.07 0.65 9.41
CA SER A 41 18.30 2.09 9.27
C SER A 41 17.15 2.82 8.56
N ARG A 42 16.33 2.09 7.79
CA ARG A 42 15.09 2.59 7.19
C ARG A 42 14.00 1.53 7.29
N LEU A 43 12.88 1.90 7.90
CA LEU A 43 11.71 1.04 7.94
C LEU A 43 11.10 0.91 6.53
N PRO A 44 10.81 -0.31 6.07
CA PRO A 44 10.20 -0.49 4.77
C PRO A 44 8.73 -0.06 4.80
N LEU A 45 8.32 0.70 3.79
CA LEU A 45 6.97 1.21 3.63
C LEU A 45 6.19 0.30 2.69
N PHE A 46 4.94 0.00 3.04
CA PHE A 46 4.08 -0.89 2.29
C PHE A 46 2.68 -0.29 2.07
N LEU A 47 2.07 -0.71 0.97
CA LEU A 47 0.64 -0.60 0.70
C LEU A 47 0.03 -1.96 1.01
N VAL A 48 -1.03 -1.98 1.83
CA VAL A 48 -1.85 -3.17 2.05
C VAL A 48 -3.25 -2.94 1.49
N TYR A 49 -3.80 -3.96 0.85
CA TYR A 49 -5.20 -3.97 0.45
C TYR A 49 -5.84 -5.34 0.71
N GLN A 50 -7.12 -5.32 1.03
CA GLN A 50 -7.96 -6.51 1.05
C GLN A 50 -8.82 -6.54 -0.21
N SER A 51 -8.69 -7.59 -1.01
CA SER A 51 -9.53 -7.83 -2.19
C SER A 51 -10.95 -8.24 -1.80
N SER A 52 -11.87 -8.17 -2.77
CA SER A 52 -13.27 -8.58 -2.61
C SER A 52 -13.46 -10.05 -2.21
N ASP A 53 -12.53 -10.94 -2.54
CA ASP A 53 -12.51 -12.36 -2.12
C ASP A 53 -11.92 -12.58 -0.71
N GLY A 54 -11.56 -11.51 -0.01
CA GLY A 54 -11.05 -11.54 1.36
C GLY A 54 -9.54 -11.77 1.49
N ASN A 55 -8.82 -11.93 0.37
CA ASN A 55 -7.36 -12.05 0.38
C ASN A 55 -6.69 -10.71 0.70
N HIS A 56 -5.52 -10.78 1.32
CA HIS A 56 -4.72 -9.61 1.69
C HIS A 56 -3.42 -9.60 0.92
N PHE A 57 -3.07 -8.45 0.36
CA PHE A 57 -1.84 -8.29 -0.39
C PHE A 57 -1.08 -7.08 0.09
N HIS A 58 0.24 -7.24 0.14
CA HIS A 58 1.19 -6.25 0.64
C HIS A 58 2.19 -5.93 -0.47
N PHE A 59 2.26 -4.67 -0.86
CA PHE A 59 3.17 -4.22 -1.90
C PHE A 59 4.20 -3.24 -1.37
N PRO A 60 5.50 -3.50 -1.59
CA PRO A 60 6.55 -2.59 -1.18
C PRO A 60 6.40 -1.24 -1.89
N ILE A 61 6.50 -0.16 -1.13
CA ILE A 61 6.69 1.19 -1.63
C ILE A 61 8.18 1.51 -1.53
N VAL A 62 8.79 1.77 -2.68
CA VAL A 62 10.22 2.06 -2.78
C VAL A 62 10.46 3.45 -3.32
N GLN A 63 11.62 3.99 -2.98
CA GLN A 63 12.15 5.20 -3.58
C GLN A 63 13.26 4.80 -4.55
N GLU A 64 13.10 5.12 -5.83
CA GLU A 64 14.08 4.91 -6.89
C GLU A 64 14.60 6.29 -7.33
N GLY A 65 15.81 6.65 -6.88
CA GLY A 65 16.34 8.00 -7.01
C GLY A 65 15.50 9.03 -6.24
N THR A 66 14.95 10.01 -6.95
CA THR A 66 14.08 11.05 -6.36
C THR A 66 12.60 10.71 -6.43
N ARG A 67 12.22 9.58 -7.04
CA ARG A 67 10.83 9.21 -7.30
C ARG A 67 10.38 8.03 -6.45
N TRP A 68 9.09 7.99 -6.14
CA TRP A 68 8.44 6.95 -5.36
C TRP A 68 7.64 6.03 -6.28
N ARG A 69 7.55 4.74 -5.95
CA ARG A 69 6.65 3.81 -6.64
C ARG A 69 6.20 2.66 -5.76
N VAL A 70 5.10 2.03 -6.15
CA VAL A 70 4.67 0.73 -5.61
C VAL A 70 5.26 -0.37 -6.49
N LYS A 71 5.81 -1.43 -5.91
CA LYS A 71 6.31 -2.60 -6.64
C LYS A 71 5.19 -3.61 -6.87
N TYR A 72 4.62 -3.60 -8.07
CA TYR A 72 3.68 -4.60 -8.57
C TYR A 72 4.38 -5.61 -9.49
N GLY A 73 5.06 -6.61 -8.93
CA GLY A 73 5.79 -7.60 -9.74
C GLY A 73 6.66 -6.96 -10.84
N GLU A 74 6.55 -7.50 -12.06
CA GLU A 74 7.28 -7.05 -13.28
C GLU A 74 6.52 -5.99 -14.11
N SER A 75 5.43 -5.39 -13.60
CA SER A 75 4.59 -4.45 -14.36
C SER A 75 5.21 -3.06 -14.58
N GLU A 76 4.64 -2.30 -15.52
CA GLU A 76 5.09 -0.97 -15.95
C GLU A 76 5.39 -0.02 -14.77
N LYS A 77 6.53 0.67 -14.90
CA LYS A 77 7.14 1.47 -13.84
C LYS A 77 6.48 2.85 -13.71
N ILE A 78 5.25 2.91 -13.21
CA ILE A 78 4.64 4.20 -12.84
C ILE A 78 5.37 4.75 -11.60
N THR A 79 5.89 5.97 -11.70
CA THR A 79 6.66 6.62 -10.64
C THR A 79 6.14 8.03 -10.34
N TYR A 80 6.23 8.42 -9.07
CA TYR A 80 5.63 9.63 -8.53
C TYR A 80 6.69 10.57 -7.95
N PRO A 81 6.52 11.89 -8.03
CA PRO A 81 7.50 12.85 -7.52
C PRO A 81 7.57 12.89 -5.99
N ASN A 82 6.51 12.49 -5.28
CA ASN A 82 6.46 12.43 -3.83
C ASN A 82 5.44 11.37 -3.36
N LEU A 83 5.54 10.99 -2.09
CA LEU A 83 4.67 9.96 -1.50
C LEU A 83 3.19 10.38 -1.51
N LEU A 84 2.88 11.67 -1.36
CA LEU A 84 1.52 12.19 -1.39
C LEU A 84 0.83 11.91 -2.74
N SER A 85 1.52 12.19 -3.84
CA SER A 85 1.04 11.93 -5.20
C SER A 85 0.82 10.43 -5.45
N LEU A 86 1.72 9.59 -4.93
CA LEU A 86 1.58 8.13 -5.00
C LEU A 86 0.32 7.68 -4.25
N MET A 87 0.14 8.11 -3.01
CA MET A 87 -1.00 7.70 -2.19
C MET A 87 -2.33 8.13 -2.82
N ARG A 88 -2.41 9.39 -3.29
CA ARG A 88 -3.62 9.91 -3.96
C ARG A 88 -3.96 9.13 -5.21
N HIS A 89 -2.97 8.79 -6.03
CA HIS A 89 -3.21 8.00 -7.23
C HIS A 89 -3.82 6.63 -6.86
N HIS A 90 -3.22 5.90 -5.93
CA HIS A 90 -3.71 4.56 -5.60
C HIS A 90 -5.04 4.54 -4.84
N LEU A 91 -5.43 5.64 -4.18
CA LEU A 91 -6.75 5.77 -3.56
C LEU A 91 -7.86 6.10 -4.56
N ASN A 92 -7.54 6.78 -5.67
CA ASN A 92 -8.53 7.23 -6.65
C ASN A 92 -8.73 6.26 -7.82
N TYR A 93 -7.83 5.30 -8.02
CA TYR A 93 -7.89 4.36 -9.14
C TYR A 93 -8.45 3.00 -8.71
N LEU A 94 -9.20 2.38 -9.62
CA LEU A 94 -9.63 0.99 -9.51
C LEU A 94 -8.41 0.08 -9.47
N TYR A 95 -8.36 -0.83 -8.50
CA TYR A 95 -7.28 -1.78 -8.37
C TYR A 95 -7.60 -3.06 -9.11
N ALA A 96 -6.90 -3.29 -10.21
CA ALA A 96 -6.88 -4.61 -10.82
C ALA A 96 -6.00 -5.50 -9.96
N SER A 97 -6.57 -6.53 -9.33
CA SER A 97 -5.76 -7.50 -8.59
C SER A 97 -4.79 -8.18 -9.55
N PRO A 98 -3.46 -8.11 -9.33
CA PRO A 98 -2.51 -8.79 -10.22
C PRO A 98 -2.57 -10.31 -10.06
N TYR A 99 -3.23 -10.81 -9.00
CA TYR A 99 -3.34 -12.23 -8.68
C TYR A 99 -4.70 -12.82 -9.02
N VAL A 100 -5.72 -11.97 -9.23
CA VAL A 100 -7.05 -12.39 -9.61
C VAL A 100 -7.38 -11.71 -10.94
N PRO A 101 -7.23 -12.42 -12.07
CA PRO A 101 -7.53 -11.86 -13.38
C PRO A 101 -8.97 -11.35 -13.45
N CYS A 102 -9.16 -10.18 -14.07
CA CYS A 102 -10.46 -9.57 -14.33
C CYS A 102 -11.26 -9.06 -13.12
N THR A 103 -10.72 -9.06 -11.90
CA THR A 103 -11.32 -8.33 -10.76
C THR A 103 -10.73 -6.93 -10.62
N PHE A 104 -11.62 -5.96 -10.62
CA PHE A 104 -11.33 -4.55 -10.36
C PHE A 104 -12.03 -4.16 -9.06
N ASP A 105 -11.24 -3.93 -8.02
CA ASP A 105 -11.77 -3.43 -6.76
C ASP A 105 -11.80 -1.90 -6.80
N SER A 106 -12.97 -1.31 -6.54
CA SER A 106 -13.09 0.12 -6.27
C SER A 106 -12.86 0.37 -4.78
N PHE A 107 -11.88 1.18 -4.44
CA PHE A 107 -11.65 1.54 -3.05
C PHE A 107 -12.70 2.54 -2.57
N VAL A 108 -13.41 2.23 -1.49
CA VAL A 108 -14.33 3.20 -0.89
C VAL A 108 -13.56 4.12 0.05
N VAL A 109 -13.40 5.36 -0.38
CA VAL A 109 -12.75 6.45 0.34
C VAL A 109 -13.81 7.15 1.19
N TYR A 110 -14.01 6.69 2.44
CA TYR A 110 -14.82 7.39 3.45
C TYR A 110 -14.02 8.49 4.15
#